data_AF-A0A2R6LL44-F1
#
_entry.id   AF-A0A2R6LL44-F1
#
_cell.length_a   1.000
_cell.length_b   1.000
_cell.length_c   1.000
_cell.angle_alpha   90.00
_cell.angle_beta   90.00
_cell.angle_gamma   90.00
#
_symmetry.space_group_name_H-M   'P 1'
#
loop_
_entity.id
_entity.type
_entity.pdbx_description
1 polymer ?
#
loop_
_entity_poly.entity_id
_entity_poly.type
_entity_poly.pdbx_seq_one_letter_code
_entity_poly.pdbx_strand_id
1 'polypeptide(L)'
;MAVRARFRKLHSRAVRRPRVRYRNLLLFCLLAAVWGSAFMAIKAGLGTLASPAYFYEAPVLFAALRFDVAGAAMLGYGAWATERWRPRERIEWLLVAVGAVFIIAGYHSLLFVGERGTTSAAAAVIISLSPVLTTAFARAFLPDERLTALGVVGMLLGLVGVAVLSRPDPGNLVGS
;
A
#
# COMPACT_ATOMS: atom_id res chain seq x y z
N MET A 1 11.90 24.33 -26.58
CA MET A 1 11.20 25.56 -26.14
C MET A 1 9.67 25.52 -26.34
N ALA A 2 9.14 24.77 -27.32
CA ALA A 2 7.70 24.73 -27.65
C ALA A 2 6.79 23.89 -26.71
N VAL A 3 7.33 22.98 -25.89
CA VAL A 3 6.52 22.21 -24.91
C VAL A 3 6.09 23.08 -23.71
N ARG A 4 6.85 24.15 -23.41
CA ARG A 4 6.64 25.03 -22.24
C ARG A 4 5.41 25.92 -22.32
N ALA A 5 4.87 26.20 -23.51
CA ALA A 5 3.73 27.09 -23.67
C ALA A 5 2.37 26.42 -23.34
N ARG A 6 2.30 25.09 -23.34
CA ARG A 6 1.02 24.36 -23.21
C ARG A 6 0.54 24.22 -21.77
N PHE A 7 1.44 24.32 -20.77
CA PHE A 7 1.11 24.12 -19.35
C PHE A 7 0.80 25.40 -18.57
N ARG A 8 1.26 26.57 -19.04
CA ARG A 8 0.97 27.87 -18.37
C ARG A 8 -0.50 28.27 -18.46
N LYS A 9 -1.29 27.65 -19.34
CA LYS A 9 -2.74 27.89 -19.52
C LYS A 9 -3.64 27.13 -18.52
N LEU A 10 -3.07 26.57 -17.43
CA LEU A 10 -3.82 25.80 -16.42
C LEU A 10 -4.07 26.54 -15.10
N HIS A 11 -3.53 27.74 -14.89
CA HIS A 11 -3.71 28.50 -13.63
C HIS A 11 -4.91 29.47 -13.62
N SER A 12 -5.78 29.43 -14.63
CA SER A 12 -7.01 30.23 -14.68
C SER A 12 -8.27 29.40 -14.90
N ARG A 13 -8.33 28.19 -14.33
CA ARG A 13 -9.55 27.36 -14.36
C ARG A 13 -10.18 27.29 -12.98
N ALA A 14 -11.22 28.12 -12.84
CA ALA A 14 -12.38 28.00 -11.97
C ALA A 14 -12.41 26.79 -11.02
N VAL A 15 -12.71 27.05 -9.76
CA VAL A 15 -13.18 26.08 -8.76
C VAL A 15 -14.04 25.02 -9.45
N ARG A 16 -13.45 23.86 -9.76
CA ARG A 16 -14.13 22.82 -10.52
C ARG A 16 -15.23 22.26 -9.62
N ARG A 17 -16.49 22.58 -9.96
CA ARG A 17 -17.67 21.85 -9.48
C ARG A 17 -17.40 20.34 -9.54
N PRO A 18 -17.87 19.53 -8.57
CA PRO A 18 -17.53 18.10 -8.47
C PRO A 18 -18.02 17.37 -9.73
N ARG A 19 -17.13 17.21 -10.71
CA ARG A 19 -17.42 16.48 -11.93
C ARG A 19 -17.33 14.98 -11.62
N VAL A 20 -18.54 14.41 -11.54
CA VAL A 20 -18.98 13.01 -11.71
C VAL A 20 -18.54 11.96 -10.67
N ARG A 21 -19.47 11.69 -9.74
CA ARG A 21 -19.49 10.55 -8.79
C ARG A 21 -19.10 9.21 -9.45
N TYR A 22 -19.57 8.97 -10.68
CA TYR A 22 -19.25 7.76 -11.45
C TYR A 22 -17.79 7.65 -11.89
N ARG A 23 -17.13 8.77 -12.26
CA ARG A 23 -15.71 8.75 -12.62
C ARG A 23 -14.85 8.44 -11.41
N ASN A 24 -15.16 9.04 -10.27
CA ASN A 24 -14.43 8.78 -9.03
C ASN A 24 -14.66 7.33 -8.57
N LEU A 25 -15.87 6.80 -8.69
CA LEU A 25 -16.18 5.39 -8.43
C LEU A 25 -15.37 4.47 -9.36
N LEU A 26 -15.32 4.76 -10.67
CA LEU A 26 -14.55 3.98 -11.63
C LEU A 26 -13.05 4.02 -11.31
N LEU A 27 -12.49 5.20 -11.03
CA LEU A 27 -11.09 5.35 -10.64
C LEU A 27 -10.79 4.60 -9.34
N PHE A 28 -11.72 4.64 -8.38
CA PHE A 28 -11.61 3.89 -7.13
C PHE A 28 -11.61 2.38 -7.38
N CYS A 29 -12.56 1.86 -8.16
CA CYS A 29 -12.62 0.44 -8.50
C CYS A 29 -11.38 -0.01 -9.27
N LEU A 30 -10.89 0.80 -10.21
CA LEU A 30 -9.68 0.50 -10.98
C LEU A 30 -8.46 0.49 -10.07
N LEU A 31 -8.32 1.48 -9.19
CA LEU A 31 -7.25 1.53 -8.20
C LEU A 31 -7.32 0.31 -7.28
N ALA A 32 -8.49 -0.03 -6.75
CA ALA A 32 -8.70 -1.18 -5.88
C ALA A 32 -8.35 -2.50 -6.59
N ALA A 33 -8.72 -2.65 -7.87
CA ALA A 33 -8.39 -3.83 -8.66
C ALA A 33 -6.87 -3.93 -8.92
N VAL A 34 -6.25 -2.84 -9.37
CA VAL A 34 -4.79 -2.81 -9.63
C VAL A 34 -4.01 -3.06 -8.35
N TRP A 35 -4.38 -2.39 -7.27
CA TRP A 35 -3.67 -2.50 -5.99
C TRP A 35 -3.92 -3.86 -5.32
N GLY A 36 -5.17 -4.35 -5.32
CA GLY A 36 -5.53 -5.66 -4.77
C GLY A 36 -4.93 -6.84 -5.55
N SER A 37 -4.79 -6.72 -6.87
CA SER A 37 -4.14 -7.74 -7.69
C SER A 37 -2.65 -7.92 -7.37
N ALA A 38 -2.01 -6.95 -6.70
CA ALA A 38 -0.60 -7.04 -6.31
C ALA A 38 -0.33 -8.25 -5.42
N PHE A 39 -1.22 -8.57 -4.47
CA PHE A 39 -1.09 -9.72 -3.59
C PHE A 39 -1.08 -11.05 -4.36
N MET A 40 -1.96 -11.17 -5.36
CA MET A 40 -1.97 -12.34 -6.25
C MET A 40 -0.67 -12.43 -7.06
N ALA A 41 -0.17 -11.31 -7.58
CA ALA A 41 1.08 -11.27 -8.33
C ALA A 41 2.31 -11.59 -7.48
N ILE A 42 2.33 -11.14 -6.22
CA ILE A 42 3.40 -11.46 -5.25
C ILE A 42 3.40 -12.97 -4.99
N LYS A 43 2.24 -13.53 -4.65
CA LYS A 43 2.10 -14.97 -4.43
C LYS A 43 2.43 -15.80 -5.67
N ALA A 44 2.16 -15.32 -6.88
CA ALA A 44 2.58 -15.99 -8.11
C ALA A 44 4.11 -16.01 -8.27
N GLY A 45 4.81 -14.94 -7.88
CA GLY A 45 6.28 -14.88 -7.92
C GLY A 45 6.96 -15.66 -6.79
N LEU A 46 6.30 -15.81 -5.65
CA LEU A 46 6.78 -16.58 -4.50
C LEU A 46 6.41 -18.07 -4.59
N GLY A 47 5.22 -18.39 -5.08
CA GLY A 47 4.64 -19.73 -5.02
C GLY A 47 4.14 -20.10 -3.61
N THR A 48 4.11 -21.40 -3.34
CA THR A 48 3.76 -21.98 -2.04
C THR A 48 4.87 -22.90 -1.56
N LEU A 49 4.87 -23.30 -0.30
CA LEU A 49 5.82 -24.28 0.21
C LEU A 49 5.76 -25.62 -0.56
N ALA A 50 4.56 -26.01 -1.02
CA ALA A 50 4.37 -27.23 -1.83
C ALA A 50 4.75 -27.05 -3.31
N SER A 51 4.80 -25.81 -3.79
CA SER A 51 5.06 -25.46 -5.19
C SER A 51 5.82 -24.12 -5.25
N PRO A 52 7.11 -24.10 -4.88
CA PRO A 52 7.88 -22.87 -4.80
C PRO A 52 8.11 -22.28 -6.19
N ALA A 53 8.01 -20.96 -6.31
CA ALA A 53 8.34 -20.24 -7.54
C ALA A 53 9.74 -19.60 -7.43
N TYR A 54 10.16 -18.86 -8.47
CA TYR A 54 11.51 -18.31 -8.62
C TYR A 54 12.04 -17.56 -7.39
N PHE A 55 11.17 -16.82 -6.70
CA PHE A 55 11.59 -15.95 -5.60
C PHE A 55 11.25 -16.49 -4.21
N TYR A 56 10.87 -17.77 -4.08
CA TYR A 56 10.46 -18.35 -2.79
C TYR A 56 11.53 -18.21 -1.69
N GLU A 57 12.79 -18.48 -2.03
CA GLU A 57 13.94 -18.41 -1.11
C GLU A 57 14.46 -16.98 -0.90
N ALA A 58 14.11 -16.06 -1.80
CA ALA A 58 14.58 -14.67 -1.79
C ALA A 58 13.42 -13.66 -1.85
N PRO A 59 12.44 -13.70 -0.92
CA PRO A 59 11.25 -12.85 -0.96
C PRO A 59 11.60 -11.36 -0.83
N VAL A 60 12.63 -11.03 -0.06
CA VAL A 60 13.10 -9.65 0.13
C VAL A 60 13.74 -9.11 -1.14
N LEU A 61 14.50 -9.94 -1.87
CA LEU A 61 15.07 -9.56 -3.15
C LEU A 61 13.97 -9.31 -4.19
N PHE A 62 12.91 -10.11 -4.18
CA PHE A 62 11.76 -9.89 -5.05
C PHE A 62 11.06 -8.56 -4.76
N ALA A 63 10.86 -8.24 -3.48
CA ALA A 63 10.36 -6.93 -3.08
C ALA A 63 11.30 -5.82 -3.59
N ALA A 64 12.61 -5.93 -3.35
CA ALA A 64 13.59 -4.94 -3.79
C ALA A 64 13.52 -4.70 -5.31
N LEU A 65 13.58 -5.75 -6.14
CA LEU A 65 13.48 -5.63 -7.59
C LEU A 65 12.18 -4.94 -8.04
N ARG A 66 11.04 -5.29 -7.42
CA ARG A 66 9.76 -4.64 -7.71
C ARG A 66 9.80 -3.14 -7.40
N PHE A 67 10.35 -2.77 -6.25
CA PHE A 67 10.42 -1.37 -5.82
C PHE A 67 11.54 -0.58 -6.50
N ASP A 68 12.60 -1.24 -6.96
CA ASP A 68 13.66 -0.62 -7.77
C ASP A 68 13.13 -0.22 -9.14
N VAL A 69 12.39 -1.10 -9.81
CA VAL A 69 11.73 -0.78 -11.08
C VAL A 69 10.73 0.36 -10.91
N ALA A 70 9.88 0.30 -9.87
CA ALA A 70 8.93 1.35 -9.57
C ALA A 70 9.62 2.68 -9.23
N GLY A 71 10.70 2.62 -8.45
CA GLY A 71 11.50 3.76 -8.02
C GLY A 71 12.21 4.43 -9.19
N ALA A 72 12.85 3.67 -10.07
CA ALA A 72 13.49 4.18 -11.27
C ALA A 72 12.47 4.84 -12.21
N ALA A 73 11.30 4.21 -12.41
CA ALA A 73 10.21 4.79 -13.19
C ALA A 73 9.69 6.10 -12.57
N MET A 74 9.48 6.13 -11.25
CA MET A 74 9.02 7.33 -10.55
C MET A 74 10.06 8.46 -10.57
N LEU A 75 11.34 8.15 -10.38
CA LEU A 75 12.43 9.12 -10.47
C LEU A 75 12.55 9.70 -11.88
N GLY A 76 12.48 8.85 -12.91
CA GLY A 76 12.48 9.29 -14.31
C GLY A 76 11.28 10.19 -14.63
N TYR A 77 10.09 9.80 -14.16
CA TYR A 77 8.89 10.63 -14.29
C TYR A 77 9.02 11.95 -13.54
N GLY A 78 9.54 11.94 -12.31
CA GLY A 78 9.75 13.15 -11.50
C GLY A 78 10.73 14.12 -12.16
N ALA A 79 11.83 13.62 -12.71
CA ALA A 79 12.82 14.41 -13.46
C ALA A 79 12.22 15.04 -14.74
N TRP A 80 11.27 14.36 -15.39
CA TRP A 80 10.58 14.88 -16.57
C TRP A 80 9.44 15.86 -16.22
N ALA A 81 8.65 15.57 -15.20
CA ALA A 81 7.42 16.28 -14.87
C ALA A 81 7.63 17.48 -13.93
N THR A 82 8.75 17.55 -13.21
CA THR A 82 8.98 18.55 -12.16
C THR A 82 10.34 19.23 -12.28
N GLU A 83 10.41 20.51 -11.89
CA GLU A 83 11.68 21.24 -11.81
C GLU A 83 12.50 20.89 -10.56
N ARG A 84 11.84 20.34 -9.52
CA ARG A 84 12.44 19.92 -8.26
C ARG A 84 12.17 18.42 -8.03
N TRP A 85 12.98 17.59 -8.68
CA TRP A 85 12.84 16.13 -8.62
C TRP A 85 13.65 15.45 -7.49
N ARG A 86 14.56 16.19 -6.83
CA ARG A 86 15.38 15.68 -5.73
C ARG A 86 15.29 16.55 -4.47
N PRO A 87 15.35 15.94 -3.27
CA PRO A 87 15.51 16.68 -2.01
C PRO A 87 16.75 17.57 -2.02
N ARG A 88 16.67 18.73 -1.36
CA ARG A 88 17.78 19.68 -1.22
C ARG A 88 18.19 19.87 0.24
N GLU A 89 17.23 19.81 1.15
CA GLU A 89 17.47 20.04 2.56
C GLU A 89 17.70 18.73 3.32
N ARG A 90 18.45 18.80 4.42
CA ARG A 90 18.71 17.63 5.26
C ARG A 90 17.43 17.01 5.81
N ILE A 91 16.44 17.84 6.16
CA ILE A 91 15.15 17.37 6.67
C ILE A 91 14.39 16.57 5.60
N GLU A 92 14.46 16.98 4.33
CA GLU A 92 13.81 16.28 3.24
C GLU A 92 14.46 14.92 2.98
N TRP A 93 15.79 14.85 3.05
CA TRP A 93 16.52 13.58 2.99
C TRP A 93 16.18 12.67 4.18
N LEU A 94 16.01 13.22 5.37
CA LEU A 94 15.58 12.46 6.54
C LEU A 94 14.17 11.87 6.33
N LEU A 95 13.24 12.66 5.82
CA LEU A 95 11.88 12.19 5.51
C LEU A 95 11.89 11.07 4.46
N VAL A 96 12.71 11.22 3.40
CA VAL A 96 12.91 10.18 2.39
C VAL A 96 13.51 8.92 3.01
N ALA A 97 14.53 9.04 3.86
CA ALA A 97 15.16 7.90 4.52
C ALA A 97 14.19 7.16 5.44
N VAL A 98 13.41 7.88 6.26
CA VAL A 98 12.39 7.29 7.14
C VAL A 98 11.32 6.58 6.32
N GLY A 99 10.80 7.20 5.26
CA GLY A 99 9.83 6.56 4.37
C GLY A 99 10.40 5.34 3.65
N ALA A 100 11.63 5.44 3.14
CA ALA A 100 12.31 4.33 2.48
C ALA A 100 12.53 3.15 3.42
N VAL A 101 12.96 3.39 4.66
CA VAL A 101 13.23 2.33 5.63
C VAL A 101 11.95 1.68 6.15
N PHE A 102 10.97 2.46 6.61
CA PHE A 102 9.80 1.89 7.28
C PHE A 102 8.69 1.48 6.32
N ILE A 103 8.38 2.32 5.33
CA ILE A 103 7.25 2.12 4.42
C ILE A 103 7.66 1.23 3.25
N ILE A 104 8.82 1.47 2.65
CA ILE A 104 9.26 0.68 1.49
C ILE A 104 9.95 -0.59 1.94
N ALA A 105 11.13 -0.50 2.56
CA ALA A 105 11.95 -1.67 2.88
C ALA A 105 11.31 -2.55 3.96
N GLY A 106 11.04 -2.01 5.15
CA GLY A 106 10.56 -2.76 6.31
C GLY A 106 9.20 -3.41 6.07
N TYR A 107 8.18 -2.60 5.81
CA TYR A 107 6.82 -3.10 5.59
C TYR A 107 6.75 -4.10 4.42
N HIS A 108 7.33 -3.81 3.26
CA HIS A 108 7.21 -4.75 2.13
C HIS A 108 8.07 -6.00 2.30
N SER A 109 9.22 -5.93 2.98
CA SER A 109 9.99 -7.13 3.31
C SER A 109 9.16 -8.07 4.20
N LEU A 110 8.52 -7.54 5.23
CA LEU A 110 7.65 -8.32 6.11
C LEU A 110 6.45 -8.88 5.35
N LEU A 111 5.83 -8.09 4.48
CA LEU A 111 4.71 -8.51 3.63
C LEU A 111 5.09 -9.69 2.74
N PHE A 112 6.20 -9.60 2.00
CA PHE A 112 6.63 -10.65 1.08
C PHE A 112 7.06 -11.91 1.83
N VAL A 113 7.74 -11.75 2.97
CA VAL A 113 8.10 -12.88 3.84
C VAL A 113 6.85 -13.57 4.38
N GLY A 114 5.87 -12.79 4.86
CA GLY A 114 4.61 -13.29 5.40
C GLY A 114 3.76 -14.00 4.36
N GLU A 115 3.70 -13.49 3.13
CA GLU A 115 2.96 -14.11 2.03
C GLU A 115 3.43 -15.52 1.68
N ARG A 116 4.66 -15.93 2.01
CA ARG A 116 5.10 -17.33 1.82
C ARG A 116 4.23 -18.30 2.63
N GLY A 117 3.89 -17.92 3.86
CA GLY A 117 3.14 -18.75 4.81
C GLY A 117 1.62 -18.51 4.82
N THR A 118 1.11 -17.58 4.01
CA THR A 118 -0.33 -17.27 3.96
C THR A 118 -0.88 -17.19 2.54
N THR A 119 -2.20 -17.06 2.41
CA THR A 119 -2.85 -16.79 1.12
C THR A 119 -2.85 -15.28 0.87
N SER A 120 -2.82 -14.86 -0.39
CA SER A 120 -2.84 -13.42 -0.68
C SER A 120 -4.20 -12.78 -0.40
N ALA A 121 -5.25 -13.59 -0.31
CA ALA A 121 -6.55 -13.14 0.20
C ALA A 121 -6.45 -12.78 1.70
N ALA A 122 -5.82 -13.65 2.52
CA ALA A 122 -5.61 -13.37 3.94
C ALA A 122 -4.67 -12.17 4.15
N ALA A 123 -3.60 -12.06 3.36
CA ALA A 123 -2.69 -10.91 3.38
C ALA A 123 -3.42 -9.59 3.07
N ALA A 124 -4.23 -9.55 2.00
CA ALA A 124 -5.02 -8.38 1.62
C ALA A 124 -5.99 -7.95 2.72
N VAL A 125 -6.60 -8.91 3.41
CA VAL A 125 -7.52 -8.65 4.51
C VAL A 125 -6.78 -8.12 5.75
N ILE A 126 -5.63 -8.68 6.12
CA ILE A 126 -4.77 -8.15 7.19
C ILE A 126 -4.38 -6.70 6.91
N ILE A 127 -3.98 -6.39 5.69
CA ILE A 127 -3.57 -5.03 5.30
C ILE A 127 -4.76 -4.07 5.24
N SER A 128 -5.95 -4.58 4.91
CA SER A 128 -7.19 -3.78 4.98
C SER A 128 -7.57 -3.39 6.41
N LEU A 129 -6.96 -4.00 7.44
CA LEU A 129 -7.06 -3.53 8.82
C LEU A 129 -6.19 -2.33 9.13
N SER A 130 -5.19 -1.99 8.30
CA SER A 130 -4.29 -0.87 8.60
C SER A 130 -5.05 0.44 8.84
N PRO A 131 -6.01 0.90 8.01
CA PRO A 131 -6.78 2.12 8.29
C PRO A 131 -7.55 2.05 9.60
N VAL A 132 -8.08 0.88 9.92
CA VAL A 132 -8.83 0.61 11.15
C VAL A 132 -7.92 0.75 12.38
N LEU A 133 -6.77 0.07 12.37
CA LEU A 133 -5.77 0.13 13.44
C LEU A 133 -5.17 1.53 13.55
N THR A 134 -4.87 2.19 12.42
CA THR A 134 -4.41 3.58 12.39
C THR A 134 -5.42 4.49 13.08
N THR A 135 -6.71 4.35 12.80
CA THR A 135 -7.76 5.13 13.45
C THR A 135 -7.81 4.84 14.96
N ALA A 136 -7.75 3.57 15.35
CA ALA A 136 -7.76 3.16 16.76
C ALA A 136 -6.55 3.71 17.54
N PHE A 137 -5.34 3.60 16.97
CA PHE A 137 -4.13 4.16 17.54
C PHE A 137 -4.16 5.69 17.57
N ALA A 138 -4.69 6.34 16.53
CA ALA A 138 -4.88 7.79 16.52
C ALA A 138 -5.75 8.22 17.70
N ARG A 139 -6.90 7.56 17.96
CA ARG A 139 -7.70 7.86 19.17
C ARG A 139 -6.94 7.61 20.48
N ALA A 140 -6.12 6.57 20.55
CA ALA A 140 -5.39 6.22 21.76
C ALA A 140 -4.25 7.20 22.08
N PHE A 141 -3.55 7.70 21.06
CA PHE A 141 -2.38 8.57 21.21
C PHE A 141 -2.64 10.05 20.94
N LEU A 142 -3.69 10.39 20.18
CA LEU A 142 -4.18 11.73 19.86
C LEU A 142 -5.63 11.85 20.36
N PRO A 143 -5.85 12.09 21.67
CA PRO A 143 -7.17 12.08 22.31
C PRO A 143 -8.17 13.11 21.77
N ASP A 144 -7.73 14.08 20.97
CA ASP A 144 -8.59 15.08 20.33
C ASP A 144 -9.37 14.54 19.10
N GLU A 145 -9.00 13.38 18.56
CA GLU A 145 -9.72 12.74 17.44
C GLU A 145 -10.78 11.74 17.94
N ARG A 146 -12.07 12.09 17.78
CA ARG A 146 -13.20 11.25 18.20
C ARG A 146 -13.52 10.16 17.16
N LEU A 147 -13.31 8.89 17.53
CA LEU A 147 -13.77 7.72 16.76
C LEU A 147 -15.29 7.55 16.89
N THR A 148 -16.01 7.51 15.76
CA THR A 148 -17.46 7.29 15.73
C THR A 148 -17.81 5.81 15.96
N ALA A 149 -19.01 5.55 16.49
CA ALA A 149 -19.51 4.18 16.71
C ALA A 149 -19.49 3.32 15.43
N LEU A 150 -19.72 3.96 14.27
CA LEU A 150 -19.64 3.32 12.96
C LEU A 150 -18.20 2.85 12.62
N GLY A 151 -17.18 3.59 13.04
CA GLY A 151 -15.78 3.19 12.89
C GLY A 151 -15.41 1.95 13.69
N VAL A 152 -15.98 1.80 14.90
CA VAL A 152 -15.80 0.60 15.74
C VAL A 152 -16.47 -0.62 15.10
N VAL A 153 -17.67 -0.46 14.55
CA VAL A 153 -18.36 -1.55 13.83
C VAL A 153 -17.57 -1.98 12.59
N GLY A 154 -17.10 -1.02 11.79
CA GLY A 154 -16.24 -1.31 10.64
C GLY A 154 -14.95 -2.04 11.01
N MET A 155 -14.35 -1.68 12.15
CA MET A 155 -13.18 -2.35 12.71
C MET A 155 -13.46 -3.82 13.05
N LEU A 156 -14.54 -4.07 13.79
CA LEU A 156 -14.93 -5.43 14.19
C LEU A 156 -15.27 -6.30 12.98
N LEU A 157 -15.99 -5.74 11.99
CA LEU A 157 -16.30 -6.45 10.75
C LEU A 157 -15.05 -6.79 9.94
N GLY A 158 -14.08 -5.87 9.86
CA GLY A 158 -12.79 -6.14 9.25
C GLY A 158 -12.07 -7.30 9.95
N LEU A 159 -12.04 -7.29 11.29
CA LEU A 159 -11.41 -8.34 12.10
C LEU A 159 -12.06 -9.72 11.87
N VAL A 160 -13.39 -9.77 11.81
CA VAL A 160 -14.15 -10.99 11.51
C VAL A 160 -13.84 -11.49 10.10
N GLY A 161 -13.77 -10.57 9.12
CA GLY A 161 -13.37 -10.90 7.76
C GLY A 161 -12.00 -11.58 7.71
N VAL A 162 -11.03 -11.13 8.52
CA VAL A 162 -9.69 -11.74 8.63
C VAL A 162 -9.77 -13.15 9.17
N ALA A 163 -10.48 -13.34 10.29
CA ALA A 163 -10.59 -14.64 10.95
C ALA A 163 -11.26 -15.70 10.06
N VAL A 164 -12.27 -15.30 9.28
CA VAL A 164 -12.95 -16.21 8.34
C VAL A 164 -12.03 -16.60 7.18
N LEU A 165 -11.26 -15.65 6.65
CA LEU A 165 -10.40 -15.90 5.49
C LEU A 165 -9.11 -16.65 5.84
N SER A 166 -8.55 -16.40 7.02
CA SER A 166 -7.28 -16.99 7.44
C SER A 166 -7.39 -18.48 7.74
N ARG A 167 -8.61 -19.02 7.91
CA ARG A 167 -8.88 -20.42 8.32
C ARG A 167 -7.86 -20.90 9.37
N PRO A 168 -7.76 -20.21 10.51
CA PRO A 168 -6.75 -20.52 11.51
C PRO A 168 -6.95 -21.96 11.99
N ASP A 169 -5.91 -22.78 11.88
CA ASP A 169 -5.92 -24.14 12.43
C ASP A 169 -5.90 -24.03 13.96
N PRO A 170 -6.93 -24.55 14.67
CA PRO A 170 -6.96 -24.53 16.13
C PRO A 170 -5.74 -25.21 16.77
N GLY A 171 -5.08 -26.15 16.08
CA GLY A 171 -3.87 -26.82 16.57
C GLY A 171 -2.70 -25.87 16.84
N ASN A 172 -2.61 -24.77 16.09
CA ASN A 172 -1.56 -23.75 16.28
C ASN A 172 -1.72 -22.92 17.56
N LEU A 173 -2.90 -22.98 18.21
CA LEU A 173 -3.16 -22.27 19.47
C LEU A 173 -2.90 -23.14 20.71
N VAL A 174 -2.88 -24.47 20.55
CA VAL A 174 -2.76 -25.42 21.66
C VAL A 174 -1.40 -26.14 21.71
N GLY A 175 -0.56 -26.00 20.68
CA GLY A 175 0.82 -26.49 20.71
C GLY A 175 0.93 -28.01 20.89
N SER A 176 0.24 -28.77 20.04
CA SER A 176 0.39 -30.22 19.92
C SER A 176 0.65 -30.62 18.48
#